data_AF-A0A8H4YYF3-F1
#
_entry.id   AF-A0A8H4YYF3-F1
#
_cell.length_a   1.000
_cell.length_b   1.000
_cell.length_c   1.000
_cell.angle_alpha   90.00
_cell.angle_beta   90.00
_cell.angle_gamma   90.00
#
_symmetry.space_group_name_H-M   'P 1'
#
loop_
_entity.id
_entity.type
_entity.pdbx_description
1 polymer ?
#
loop_
_entity_poly.entity_id
_entity_poly.type
_entity_poly.pdbx_seq_one_letter_code
_entity_poly.pdbx_strand_id
1 'polypeptide(L)'
;MSLETKEVCIAVIGTGGVGSVFINQLANLHKTYPVSLRLIYIAMVDKALYHSNYSNINIGTAVDTMEKKGVAPPNFSSVIVGDNTSSYELWESITNAAKEGDSFIFHESSVGAGMPAISILQEMVETGDEITRVEGVFSGTMSHLFHNYSTTSGNSGGNWSETVRQAKNLGYTEPDPRDDLNGLDVACKVTIPARIAGCPIESPTPLLNVELRGRRN
;
A
#
# COMPACT_ATOMS: atom_id res chain seq x y z
N MET A 1 -35.28 8.50 17.59
CA MET A 1 -34.04 9.29 17.61
C MET A 1 -33.39 9.06 16.25
N SER A 2 -33.45 10.02 15.33
CA SER A 2 -32.80 9.86 14.03
C SER A 2 -31.30 9.80 14.25
N LEU A 3 -30.64 8.72 13.82
CA LEU A 3 -29.18 8.65 13.79
C LEU A 3 -28.71 9.79 12.88
N GLU A 4 -27.96 10.73 13.46
CA GLU A 4 -27.33 11.81 12.72
C GLU A 4 -26.30 11.18 11.77
N THR A 5 -26.54 11.27 10.47
CA THR A 5 -25.63 10.73 9.46
C THR A 5 -24.33 11.51 9.54
N LYS A 6 -23.26 10.87 10.03
CA LYS A 6 -21.93 11.47 10.04
C LYS A 6 -21.43 11.61 8.61
N GLU A 7 -20.97 12.80 8.27
CA GLU A 7 -20.41 13.10 6.97
C GLU A 7 -18.87 13.02 7.02
N VAL A 8 -18.29 12.34 6.02
CA VAL A 8 -16.84 12.15 5.87
C VAL A 8 -16.42 12.72 4.52
N CYS A 9 -15.52 13.69 4.54
CA CYS A 9 -14.89 14.24 3.36
C CYS A 9 -13.65 13.41 2.99
N ILE A 10 -13.50 13.08 1.70
CA ILE A 10 -12.46 12.17 1.22
C ILE A 10 -11.63 12.88 0.15
N ALA A 11 -10.31 12.77 0.29
CA ALA A 11 -9.32 13.13 -0.72
C ALA A 11 -8.61 11.86 -1.19
N VAL A 12 -8.46 11.67 -2.49
CA VAL A 12 -7.77 10.50 -3.07
C VAL A 12 -6.59 10.95 -3.92
N ILE A 13 -5.39 10.50 -3.56
CA ILE A 13 -4.16 10.79 -4.29
C ILE A 13 -3.64 9.49 -4.89
N GLY A 14 -3.54 9.43 -6.22
CA GLY A 14 -3.14 8.25 -6.97
C GLY A 14 -4.32 7.39 -7.40
N THR A 15 -4.83 7.61 -8.63
CA THR A 15 -5.95 6.83 -9.21
C THR A 15 -5.49 5.89 -10.33
N GLY A 16 -4.35 5.23 -10.14
CA GLY A 16 -3.82 4.23 -11.08
C GLY A 16 -4.62 2.90 -11.03
N GLY A 17 -3.95 1.77 -11.25
CA GLY A 17 -4.58 0.45 -11.24
C GLY A 17 -5.40 0.18 -9.98
N VAL A 18 -4.80 0.35 -8.79
CA VAL A 18 -5.49 0.15 -7.50
C VAL A 18 -6.48 1.28 -7.20
N GLY A 19 -6.07 2.54 -7.39
CA GLY A 19 -6.89 3.70 -7.02
C GLY A 19 -8.19 3.80 -7.81
N SER A 20 -8.22 3.42 -9.09
CA SER A 20 -9.45 3.37 -9.88
C SER A 20 -10.46 2.33 -9.35
N VAL A 21 -9.98 1.17 -8.90
CA VAL A 21 -10.81 0.14 -8.26
C VAL A 21 -11.34 0.64 -6.90
N PHE A 22 -10.48 1.29 -6.11
CA PHE A 22 -10.87 1.90 -4.84
C PHE A 22 -11.99 2.95 -5.01
N ILE A 23 -11.89 3.84 -6.01
CA ILE A 23 -12.92 4.84 -6.33
C ILE A 23 -14.27 4.16 -6.64
N ASN A 24 -14.25 3.06 -7.41
CA ASN A 24 -15.46 2.28 -7.70
C ASN A 24 -16.06 1.60 -6.46
N GLN A 25 -15.22 1.12 -5.54
CA GLN A 25 -15.68 0.57 -4.26
C GLN A 25 -16.28 1.67 -3.38
N LEU A 26 -15.66 2.85 -3.35
CA LEU A 26 -16.13 4.00 -2.58
C LEU A 26 -17.52 4.44 -3.02
N ALA A 27 -17.80 4.41 -4.32
CA ALA A 27 -19.12 4.71 -4.88
C ALA A 27 -20.24 3.80 -4.32
N ASN A 28 -19.90 2.61 -3.81
CA ASN A 28 -20.86 1.64 -3.29
C ASN A 28 -20.90 1.57 -1.75
N LEU A 29 -19.93 2.15 -1.04
CA LEU A 29 -19.76 1.98 0.40
C LEU A 29 -20.90 2.59 1.24
N HIS A 30 -21.49 3.70 0.78
CA HIS A 30 -22.61 4.38 1.45
C HIS A 30 -23.88 3.52 1.55
N LYS A 31 -23.98 2.44 0.77
CA LYS A 31 -25.11 1.49 0.84
C LYS A 31 -25.01 0.56 2.05
N THR A 32 -23.80 0.39 2.59
CA THR A 32 -23.50 -0.61 3.62
C THR A 32 -23.42 0.02 5.01
N TYR A 33 -22.99 1.27 5.12
CA TYR A 33 -22.76 1.95 6.39
C TYR A 33 -23.53 3.27 6.48
N PRO A 34 -24.00 3.67 7.67
CA PRO A 34 -24.74 4.92 7.89
C PRO A 34 -23.81 6.15 7.91
N VAL A 35 -22.99 6.30 6.87
CA VAL A 35 -22.04 7.40 6.69
C VAL A 35 -22.26 8.03 5.32
N SER A 36 -22.25 9.37 5.29
CA SER A 36 -22.28 10.12 4.03
C SER A 36 -20.85 10.39 3.60
N LEU A 37 -20.45 9.90 2.43
CA LEU A 37 -19.10 10.08 1.90
C LEU A 37 -19.11 11.14 0.80
N ARG A 38 -18.31 12.18 0.95
CA ARG A 38 -18.12 13.23 -0.07
C ARG A 38 -16.69 13.21 -0.58
N LEU A 39 -16.52 12.95 -1.87
CA LEU A 39 -15.23 13.12 -2.53
C LEU A 39 -15.00 14.62 -2.76
N ILE A 40 -13.92 15.18 -2.23
CA ILE A 40 -13.63 16.63 -2.29
C ILE A 40 -12.34 16.95 -3.05
N TYR A 41 -11.47 15.96 -3.24
CA TYR A 41 -10.20 16.10 -3.94
C TYR A 41 -9.81 14.76 -4.57
N ILE A 42 -9.35 14.79 -5.81
CA ILE A 42 -8.80 13.61 -6.49
C ILE A 42 -7.60 14.03 -7.34
N ALA A 43 -6.50 13.28 -7.29
CA ALA A 43 -5.28 13.63 -8.00
C ALA A 43 -4.49 12.43 -8.53
N MET A 44 -3.71 12.69 -9.57
CA MET A 44 -2.64 11.86 -10.14
C MET A 44 -1.38 12.72 -10.26
N VAL A 45 -0.30 12.14 -10.81
CA VAL A 45 0.99 12.84 -10.97
C VAL A 45 0.85 14.16 -11.76
N ASP A 46 0.03 14.17 -12.80
CA ASP A 46 -0.11 15.29 -13.74
C ASP A 46 -1.52 15.89 -13.79
N LYS A 47 -2.46 15.39 -12.97
CA LYS A 47 -3.86 15.79 -13.01
C LYS A 47 -4.45 15.93 -11.62
N ALA A 48 -5.39 16.85 -11.44
CA ALA A 48 -6.26 16.81 -10.28
C ALA A 48 -7.63 17.42 -10.59
N LEU A 49 -8.58 17.15 -9.70
CA LEU A 49 -9.87 17.81 -9.65
C LEU A 49 -10.20 18.14 -8.19
N TYR A 50 -10.57 19.39 -7.96
CA TYR A 50 -11.02 19.89 -6.67
C TYR A 50 -11.92 21.11 -6.87
N HIS A 51 -12.73 21.40 -5.85
CA HIS A 51 -13.48 22.66 -5.79
C HIS A 51 -13.01 23.45 -4.58
N SER A 52 -12.78 24.76 -4.73
CA SER A 52 -12.28 25.63 -3.65
C SER A 52 -13.20 25.70 -2.43
N ASN A 53 -14.48 25.39 -2.61
CA ASN A 53 -15.49 25.32 -1.56
C ASN A 53 -15.71 23.90 -0.99
N TYR A 54 -14.85 22.94 -1.33
CA TYR A 54 -14.98 21.53 -0.94
C TYR A 54 -16.32 20.89 -1.35
N SER A 55 -16.94 21.39 -2.42
CA SER A 55 -18.17 20.78 -2.94
C SER A 55 -17.92 19.40 -3.51
N ASN A 56 -18.93 18.54 -3.40
CA ASN A 56 -18.83 17.14 -3.78
C ASN A 56 -18.45 16.95 -5.26
N ILE A 57 -17.45 16.11 -5.50
CA ILE A 57 -17.08 15.58 -6.81
C ILE A 57 -17.87 14.30 -7.05
N ASN A 58 -18.45 14.17 -8.24
CA ASN A 58 -19.14 12.94 -8.61
C ASN A 58 -18.13 11.79 -8.76
N ILE A 59 -18.19 10.82 -7.84
CA ILE A 59 -17.27 9.67 -7.80
C ILE A 59 -17.26 8.89 -9.13
N GLY A 60 -18.41 8.76 -9.79
CA GLY A 60 -18.55 7.99 -11.03
C GLY A 60 -17.90 8.64 -12.26
N THR A 61 -17.65 9.95 -12.22
CA THR A 61 -16.97 10.68 -13.32
C THR A 61 -15.62 11.25 -12.91
N ALA A 62 -15.25 11.14 -11.61
CA ALA A 62 -14.12 11.84 -11.02
C ALA A 62 -12.78 11.59 -11.72
N VAL A 63 -12.54 10.35 -12.17
CA VAL A 63 -11.28 9.96 -12.83
C VAL A 63 -11.17 10.58 -14.23
N ASP A 64 -12.30 10.68 -14.95
CA ASP A 64 -12.35 11.18 -16.33
C ASP A 64 -12.38 12.72 -16.38
N THR A 65 -12.84 13.38 -15.32
CA THR A 65 -12.99 14.85 -15.27
C THR A 65 -11.79 15.60 -14.69
N MET A 66 -10.65 14.94 -14.46
CA MET A 66 -9.45 15.63 -13.96
C MET A 66 -8.76 16.52 -15.00
N GLU A 67 -8.19 17.64 -14.55
CA GLU A 67 -7.53 18.63 -15.39
C GLU A 67 -6.00 18.54 -15.33
N LYS A 68 -5.31 18.81 -16.45
CA LYS A 68 -3.85 18.57 -16.69
C LYS A 68 -2.86 19.38 -15.84
N LYS A 69 -3.31 20.14 -14.84
CA LYS A 69 -2.48 20.86 -13.87
C LYS A 69 -3.30 21.12 -12.62
N GLY A 70 -3.44 20.08 -11.82
CA GLY A 70 -3.99 20.20 -10.48
C GLY A 70 -3.19 21.20 -9.65
N VAL A 71 -3.87 22.01 -8.85
CA VAL A 71 -3.23 22.73 -7.75
C VAL A 71 -3.02 21.74 -6.61
N ALA A 72 -1.94 21.92 -5.83
CA ALA A 72 -1.75 21.19 -4.59
C ALA A 72 -3.03 21.25 -3.74
N PRO A 73 -3.35 20.20 -2.98
CA PRO A 73 -4.52 20.24 -2.12
C PRO A 73 -4.44 21.47 -1.20
N PRO A 74 -5.57 22.12 -0.89
CA PRO A 74 -5.56 23.23 0.06
C PRO A 74 -4.89 22.81 1.38
N ASN A 75 -4.21 23.75 2.06
CA ASN A 75 -3.68 23.48 3.40
C ASN A 75 -4.85 23.13 4.33
N PHE A 76 -4.91 21.87 4.80
CA PHE A 76 -5.84 21.48 5.85
C PHE A 76 -5.21 21.78 7.21
N SER A 77 -6.04 22.06 8.22
CA SER A 77 -5.60 22.35 9.60
C SER A 77 -4.85 21.17 10.24
N SER A 78 -5.13 19.95 9.80
CA SER A 78 -4.37 18.75 10.11
C SER A 78 -4.29 17.87 8.86
N VAL A 79 -3.10 17.70 8.29
CA VAL A 79 -2.82 16.73 7.22
C VAL A 79 -1.85 15.72 7.76
N ILE A 80 -2.23 14.45 7.70
CA ILE A 80 -1.31 13.36 7.97
C ILE A 80 -1.08 12.61 6.67
N VAL A 81 0.15 12.67 6.20
CA VAL A 81 0.60 11.90 5.06
C VAL A 81 1.18 10.61 5.62
N GLY A 82 0.69 9.45 5.16
CA GLY A 82 1.35 8.19 5.43
C GLY A 82 2.58 8.05 4.54
N ASP A 83 3.76 7.89 5.12
CA ASP A 83 4.96 7.47 4.41
C ASP A 83 5.49 6.17 5.03
N ASN A 84 5.53 5.13 4.22
CA ASN A 84 5.83 3.78 4.67
C ASN A 84 7.31 3.42 4.57
N THR A 85 8.07 4.11 3.71
CA THR A 85 9.36 3.61 3.21
C THR A 85 10.46 4.66 3.10
N SER A 86 10.20 5.94 3.37
CA SER A 86 11.25 6.96 3.48
C SER A 86 12.07 6.78 4.78
N SER A 87 12.66 7.85 5.34
CA SER A 87 13.51 7.75 6.53
C SER A 87 12.71 7.28 7.75
N TYR A 88 13.41 6.66 8.70
CA TYR A 88 12.80 6.30 9.98
C TYR A 88 12.35 7.55 10.76
N GLU A 89 13.14 8.62 10.71
CA GLU A 89 12.79 9.91 11.32
C GLU A 89 11.45 10.45 10.81
N LEU A 90 11.19 10.38 9.50
CA LEU A 90 9.92 10.84 8.93
C LEU A 90 8.76 9.95 9.40
N TRP A 91 8.97 8.64 9.48
CA TRP A 91 7.99 7.70 10.04
C TRP A 91 7.64 8.05 11.50
N GLU A 92 8.63 8.30 12.35
CA GLU A 92 8.39 8.72 13.74
C GLU A 92 7.65 10.06 13.82
N SER A 93 8.05 11.04 13.01
CA SER A 93 7.41 12.35 12.95
C SER A 93 5.92 12.23 12.57
N ILE A 94 5.61 11.45 11.54
CA ILE A 94 4.23 11.21 11.08
C ILE A 94 3.40 10.48 12.15
N THR A 95 3.95 9.42 12.74
CA THR A 95 3.22 8.60 13.73
C THR A 95 3.00 9.36 15.05
N ASN A 96 3.93 10.22 15.46
CA ASN A 96 3.76 11.08 16.62
C ASN A 96 2.72 12.19 16.36
N ALA A 97 2.79 12.84 15.19
CA ALA A 97 1.79 13.84 14.80
C ALA A 97 0.37 13.26 14.74
N ALA A 98 0.22 11.98 14.33
CA ALA A 98 -1.06 11.29 14.36
C ALA A 98 -1.61 11.07 15.77
N LYS A 99 -0.75 10.65 16.70
CA LYS A 99 -1.11 10.48 18.11
C LYS A 99 -1.50 11.80 18.76
N GLU A 100 -0.74 12.87 18.51
CA GLU A 100 -1.01 14.21 19.06
C GLU A 100 -2.29 14.84 18.48
N GLY A 101 -2.58 14.57 17.20
CA GLY A 101 -3.71 15.13 16.47
C GLY A 101 -4.98 14.28 16.49
N ASP A 102 -5.08 13.25 17.34
CA ASP A 102 -6.21 12.29 17.40
C ASP A 102 -6.62 11.77 16.01
N SER A 103 -5.60 11.40 15.23
CA SER A 103 -5.74 11.02 13.82
C SER A 103 -5.22 9.61 13.60
N PHE A 104 -5.78 8.93 12.60
CA PHE A 104 -5.45 7.54 12.31
C PHE A 104 -4.60 7.41 11.05
N ILE A 105 -3.68 6.46 11.06
CA ILE A 105 -2.90 6.05 9.89
C ILE A 105 -3.12 4.56 9.67
N PHE A 106 -3.46 4.20 8.44
CA PHE A 106 -3.70 2.80 8.05
C PHE A 106 -2.77 2.40 6.91
N HIS A 107 -2.17 1.21 7.03
CA HIS A 107 -1.21 0.69 6.06
C HIS A 107 -1.60 -0.68 5.49
N GLU A 108 -2.81 -1.17 5.76
CA GLU A 108 -3.23 -2.56 5.51
C GLU A 108 -2.93 -3.02 4.07
N SER A 109 -3.29 -2.22 3.07
CA SER A 109 -3.07 -2.59 1.68
C SER A 109 -1.61 -2.58 1.22
N SER A 110 -0.69 -2.11 2.06
CA SER A 110 0.74 -1.99 1.73
C SER A 110 1.46 -3.34 1.83
N VAL A 111 0.95 -4.27 2.65
CA VAL A 111 1.56 -5.58 2.90
C VAL A 111 0.48 -6.64 2.91
N GLY A 112 0.56 -7.63 2.03
CA GLY A 112 -0.47 -8.69 1.96
C GLY A 112 -1.75 -8.30 1.21
N ALA A 113 -1.78 -7.11 0.58
CA ALA A 113 -2.90 -6.62 -0.23
C ALA A 113 -4.23 -6.57 0.53
N GLY A 114 -5.10 -7.57 0.39
CA GLY A 114 -6.38 -7.63 1.11
C GLY A 114 -6.35 -8.47 2.38
N MET A 115 -5.21 -9.10 2.70
CA MET A 115 -5.05 -9.90 3.91
C MET A 115 -4.86 -8.99 5.12
N PRO A 116 -5.56 -9.22 6.25
CA PRO A 116 -5.45 -8.40 7.45
C PRO A 116 -4.17 -8.72 8.22
N ALA A 117 -3.00 -8.44 7.64
CA ALA A 117 -1.71 -8.74 8.26
C ALA A 117 -1.22 -7.61 9.16
N ILE A 118 -1.50 -6.36 8.79
CA ILE A 118 -0.98 -5.19 9.49
C ILE A 118 -1.83 -4.91 10.74
N SER A 119 -3.15 -4.90 10.61
CA SER A 119 -4.06 -4.73 11.75
C SER A 119 -3.83 -5.76 12.85
N ILE A 120 -3.70 -7.05 12.51
CA ILE A 120 -3.40 -8.10 13.49
C ILE A 120 -2.07 -7.82 14.22
N LEU A 121 -1.04 -7.42 13.48
CA LEU A 121 0.26 -7.09 14.07
C LEU A 121 0.18 -5.87 15.00
N GLN A 122 -0.56 -4.83 14.60
CA GLN A 122 -0.78 -3.63 15.42
C GLN A 122 -1.52 -3.99 16.71
N GLU A 123 -2.60 -4.77 16.62
CA GLU A 123 -3.38 -5.23 17.77
C GLU A 123 -2.51 -6.00 18.77
N MET A 124 -1.67 -6.92 18.30
CA MET A 124 -0.72 -7.67 19.15
C MET A 124 0.20 -6.72 19.93
N VAL A 125 0.83 -5.76 19.23
CA VAL A 125 1.74 -4.77 19.84
C VAL A 125 0.98 -3.89 20.85
N GLU A 126 -0.23 -3.45 20.51
CA GLU A 126 -1.08 -2.63 21.38
C GLU A 126 -1.54 -3.39 22.64
N THR A 127 -1.77 -4.70 22.54
CA THR A 127 -2.09 -5.56 23.69
C THR A 127 -0.88 -5.97 24.52
N GLY A 128 0.33 -5.57 24.10
CA GLY A 128 1.58 -5.80 24.84
C GLY A 128 2.32 -7.08 24.49
N ASP A 129 1.97 -7.74 23.37
CA ASP A 129 2.75 -8.87 22.86
C ASP A 129 4.10 -8.40 22.31
N GLU A 130 5.14 -9.22 22.51
CA GLU A 130 6.45 -9.01 21.94
C GLU A 130 6.58 -9.78 20.61
N ILE A 131 6.72 -9.05 19.51
CA ILE A 131 6.88 -9.64 18.18
C ILE A 131 8.31 -10.15 18.01
N THR A 132 8.48 -11.47 18.11
CA THR A 132 9.81 -12.10 17.99
C THR A 132 10.22 -12.37 16.53
N ARG A 133 9.25 -12.57 15.62
CA ARG A 133 9.52 -12.95 14.23
C ARG A 133 8.31 -12.73 13.32
N VAL A 134 8.55 -12.13 12.15
CA VAL A 134 7.58 -12.04 11.04
C VAL A 134 8.20 -12.69 9.82
N GLU A 135 7.48 -13.63 9.22
CA GLU A 135 7.91 -14.32 8.00
C GLU A 135 6.76 -14.49 7.03
N GLY A 136 7.10 -14.47 5.74
CA GLY A 136 6.12 -14.68 4.69
C GLY A 136 6.72 -14.52 3.30
N VAL A 137 5.85 -14.68 2.31
CA VAL A 137 6.16 -14.42 0.91
C VAL A 137 5.57 -13.06 0.56
N PHE A 138 6.44 -12.09 0.31
CA PHE A 138 6.05 -10.68 0.10
C PHE A 138 5.96 -10.27 -1.38
N SER A 139 6.36 -11.15 -2.30
CA SER A 139 6.28 -10.91 -3.75
C SER A 139 5.60 -12.06 -4.48
N GLY A 140 4.48 -11.75 -5.13
CA GLY A 140 3.78 -12.68 -6.02
C GLY A 140 4.64 -13.05 -7.23
N THR A 141 5.33 -12.08 -7.83
CA THR A 141 6.23 -12.28 -8.97
C THR A 141 7.34 -13.28 -8.64
N MET A 142 8.07 -13.04 -7.54
CA MET A 142 9.15 -13.95 -7.13
C MET A 142 8.60 -15.32 -6.75
N SER A 143 7.46 -15.39 -6.05
CA SER A 143 6.82 -16.66 -5.72
C SER A 143 6.49 -17.47 -6.97
N HIS A 144 5.93 -16.82 -8.00
CA HIS A 144 5.62 -17.45 -9.28
C HIS A 144 6.90 -17.94 -9.98
N LEU A 145 7.93 -17.10 -10.05
CA LEU A 145 9.20 -17.47 -10.68
C LEU A 145 9.87 -18.65 -9.99
N PHE A 146 10.01 -18.61 -8.66
CA PHE A 146 10.63 -19.71 -7.91
C PHE A 146 9.80 -20.99 -7.97
N HIS A 147 8.46 -20.89 -7.94
CA HIS A 147 7.61 -22.06 -8.09
C HIS A 147 7.79 -22.75 -9.45
N ASN A 148 7.86 -21.98 -10.54
CA ASN A 148 8.02 -22.53 -11.88
C ASN A 148 9.46 -22.96 -12.19
N TYR A 149 10.46 -22.33 -11.55
CA TYR A 149 11.86 -22.72 -11.67
C TYR A 149 12.18 -23.98 -10.85
N SER A 150 11.67 -24.05 -9.62
CA SER A 150 11.87 -25.16 -8.70
C SER A 150 10.83 -26.26 -8.93
N THR A 151 11.01 -27.07 -9.96
CA THR A 151 10.19 -28.28 -10.14
C THR A 151 10.49 -29.29 -9.03
N THR A 152 9.45 -29.84 -8.40
CA THR A 152 9.53 -30.87 -7.33
C THR A 152 10.19 -32.18 -7.77
N SER A 153 10.51 -32.32 -9.07
CA SER A 153 10.86 -33.60 -9.71
C SER A 153 12.36 -33.83 -9.94
N GLY A 154 13.26 -32.94 -9.49
CA GLY A 154 14.72 -33.10 -9.67
C GLY A 154 15.24 -33.02 -11.12
N ASN A 155 14.35 -33.03 -12.11
CA ASN A 155 14.65 -32.61 -13.47
C ASN A 155 14.60 -31.08 -13.49
N SER A 156 15.76 -30.46 -13.76
CA SER A 156 15.94 -29.03 -13.91
C SER A 156 14.70 -28.40 -14.56
N GLY A 157 13.87 -27.75 -13.73
CA GLY A 157 12.94 -26.74 -14.21
C GLY A 157 13.72 -25.85 -15.16
N GLY A 158 13.09 -25.47 -16.28
CA GLY A 158 13.78 -24.88 -17.42
C GLY A 158 14.77 -23.75 -17.06
N ASN A 159 15.61 -23.35 -18.01
CA ASN A 159 16.57 -22.27 -17.80
C ASN A 159 15.90 -21.06 -17.12
N TRP A 160 16.50 -20.52 -16.05
CA TRP A 160 15.96 -19.37 -15.30
C TRP A 160 15.55 -18.20 -16.20
N SER A 161 16.37 -17.90 -17.22
CA SER A 161 16.08 -16.84 -18.19
C SER A 161 14.81 -17.11 -19.00
N GLU A 162 14.49 -18.38 -19.26
CA GLU A 162 13.26 -18.78 -19.94
C GLU A 162 12.05 -18.64 -19.01
N THR A 163 12.17 -19.06 -17.74
CA THR A 163 11.10 -18.85 -16.73
C THR A 163 10.76 -17.37 -16.56
N VAL A 164 11.78 -16.50 -16.48
CA VAL A 164 11.58 -15.04 -16.39
C VAL A 164 10.94 -14.50 -17.67
N ARG A 165 11.37 -14.97 -18.85
CA ARG A 165 10.78 -14.57 -20.13
C ARG A 165 9.31 -14.97 -20.23
N GLN A 166 8.96 -16.17 -19.80
CA GLN A 166 7.59 -16.67 -19.77
C GLN A 166 6.71 -15.84 -18.82
N ALA A 167 7.19 -15.59 -17.60
CA ALA A 167 6.48 -14.75 -16.64
C ALA A 167 6.23 -13.34 -17.18
N LYS A 168 7.23 -12.74 -17.84
CA LYS A 168 7.09 -11.44 -18.50
C LYS A 168 6.03 -11.47 -19.61
N ASN A 169 6.06 -12.49 -20.47
CA ASN A 169 5.09 -12.64 -21.57
C ASN A 169 3.65 -12.80 -21.06
N LEU A 170 3.48 -13.41 -19.88
CA LEU A 170 2.20 -13.59 -19.22
C LEU A 170 1.76 -12.37 -18.37
N GLY A 171 2.60 -11.33 -18.28
CA GLY A 171 2.32 -10.13 -17.48
C GLY A 171 2.45 -10.32 -15.97
N TYR A 172 3.20 -11.35 -15.52
CA TYR A 172 3.48 -11.56 -14.10
C TYR A 172 4.65 -10.74 -13.54
N THR A 173 5.41 -10.08 -14.41
CA THR A 173 6.49 -9.16 -14.02
C THR A 173 6.15 -7.74 -14.44
N GLU A 174 6.85 -6.78 -13.88
CA GLU A 174 6.93 -5.43 -14.43
C GLU A 174 7.51 -5.43 -15.87
N PRO A 175 7.34 -4.35 -16.64
CA PRO A 175 7.93 -4.23 -17.99
C PRO A 175 9.43 -4.50 -18.01
N ASP A 176 10.13 -4.14 -16.93
CA ASP A 176 11.49 -4.57 -16.62
C ASP A 176 11.49 -5.52 -15.42
N PRO A 177 11.72 -6.84 -15.62
CA PRO A 177 11.72 -7.82 -14.52
C PRO A 177 12.76 -7.55 -13.42
N ARG A 178 13.74 -6.68 -13.67
CA ARG A 178 14.73 -6.29 -12.64
C ARG A 178 14.09 -5.54 -11.47
N ASP A 179 12.96 -4.88 -11.70
CA ASP A 179 12.25 -4.13 -10.67
C ASP A 179 11.63 -5.07 -9.63
N ASP A 180 11.16 -6.24 -10.06
CA ASP A 180 10.72 -7.32 -9.15
C ASP A 180 11.90 -8.05 -8.49
N LEU A 181 12.95 -8.33 -9.27
CA LEU A 181 14.04 -9.25 -8.88
C LEU A 181 15.12 -8.60 -8.00
N ASN A 182 15.19 -7.27 -7.95
CA ASN A 182 16.17 -6.55 -7.13
C ASN A 182 15.83 -6.59 -5.62
N GLY A 183 14.64 -7.08 -5.25
CA GLY A 183 14.20 -7.26 -3.87
C GLY A 183 13.76 -5.98 -3.15
N LEU A 184 13.75 -4.82 -3.82
CA LEU A 184 13.37 -3.55 -3.22
C LEU A 184 11.89 -3.55 -2.78
N ASP A 185 10.98 -4.04 -3.62
CA ASP A 185 9.56 -4.17 -3.28
C ASP A 185 9.34 -5.01 -2.01
N VAL A 186 10.09 -6.11 -1.88
CA VAL A 186 10.07 -6.95 -0.67
C VAL A 186 10.63 -6.20 0.54
N ALA A 187 11.75 -5.50 0.38
CA ALA A 187 12.35 -4.72 1.46
C ALA A 187 11.38 -3.62 1.95
N CYS A 188 10.70 -2.92 1.04
CA CYS A 188 9.63 -1.97 1.35
C CYS A 188 8.52 -2.62 2.17
N LYS A 189 8.01 -3.78 1.73
CA LYS A 189 6.93 -4.51 2.42
C LYS A 189 7.32 -5.03 3.79
N VAL A 190 8.57 -5.43 4.01
CA VAL A 190 9.06 -5.93 5.30
C VAL A 190 9.38 -4.79 6.27
N THR A 191 9.74 -3.60 5.75
CA THR A 191 10.04 -2.42 6.58
C THR A 191 8.83 -1.99 7.41
N ILE A 192 7.62 -2.06 6.85
CA ILE A 192 6.38 -1.64 7.52
C ILE A 192 6.10 -2.47 8.79
N PRO A 193 5.96 -3.81 8.74
CA PRO A 193 5.71 -4.61 9.93
C PRO A 193 6.89 -4.55 10.92
N ALA A 194 8.13 -4.41 10.44
CA ALA A 194 9.27 -4.23 11.34
C ALA A 194 9.17 -2.93 12.16
N ARG A 195 8.80 -1.81 11.53
CA ARG A 195 8.58 -0.52 12.21
C ARG A 195 7.40 -0.59 13.18
N ILE A 196 6.31 -1.27 12.81
CA ILE A 196 5.16 -1.51 13.69
C ILE A 196 5.56 -2.34 14.91
N ALA A 197 6.41 -3.35 14.73
CA ALA A 197 6.99 -4.14 15.80
C ALA A 197 8.03 -3.38 16.67
N GLY A 198 8.22 -2.08 16.44
CA GLY A 198 9.13 -1.24 17.21
C GLY A 198 10.59 -1.27 16.76
N CYS A 199 10.90 -1.85 15.59
CA CYS A 199 12.27 -1.86 15.07
C CYS A 199 12.59 -0.55 14.32
N PRO A 200 13.69 0.15 14.65
CA PRO A 200 14.09 1.39 13.98
C PRO A 200 14.77 1.10 12.63
N ILE A 201 13.97 0.74 11.63
CA ILE A 201 14.44 0.39 10.29
C ILE A 201 14.47 1.62 9.40
N GLU A 202 15.64 1.93 8.85
CA GLU A 202 15.82 3.01 7.85
C GLU A 202 15.23 2.67 6.49
N SER A 203 15.30 3.62 5.55
CA SER A 203 14.79 3.42 4.18
C SER A 203 15.33 2.14 3.54
N PRO A 204 14.47 1.34 2.88
CA PRO A 204 14.87 0.11 2.25
C PRO A 204 15.77 0.40 1.05
N THR A 205 16.87 -0.33 0.95
CA THR A 205 17.72 -0.35 -0.23
C THR A 205 17.46 -1.62 -1.04
N PRO A 206 17.69 -1.62 -2.36
CA PRO A 206 17.93 -2.87 -3.07
C PRO A 206 19.08 -3.57 -2.32
N LEU A 207 18.88 -4.80 -1.85
CA LEU A 207 19.80 -5.52 -0.96
C LEU A 207 19.81 -5.10 0.53
N LEU A 208 18.78 -4.43 1.06
CA LEU A 208 18.58 -4.42 2.53
C LEU A 208 18.74 -5.87 3.01
N ASN A 209 19.55 -6.12 4.05
CA ASN A 209 20.02 -7.44 4.51
C ASN A 209 18.87 -8.43 4.77
N VAL A 210 18.23 -8.90 3.70
CA VAL A 210 17.28 -9.99 3.66
C VAL A 210 18.17 -11.21 3.55
N GLU A 211 18.46 -11.80 4.71
CA GLU A 211 19.19 -13.06 4.76
C GLU A 211 18.29 -14.16 4.20
N LEU A 212 18.41 -14.44 2.90
CA LEU A 212 17.71 -15.53 2.23
C LEU A 212 18.25 -16.87 2.73
N ARG A 213 17.75 -17.35 3.87
CA ARG A 213 18.08 -18.68 4.40
C ARG A 213 17.17 -19.73 3.78
N GLY A 214 17.68 -20.44 2.78
CA GLY A 214 17.04 -21.66 2.30
C GLY A 214 17.09 -22.75 3.38
N ARG A 215 15.97 -23.04 4.04
CA ARG A 215 15.85 -24.21 4.92
C ARG A 215 15.79 -25.46 4.02
N ARG A 216 16.89 -26.22 3.96
CA ARG A 216 16.80 -27.64 3.60
C ARG A 216 16.34 -28.36 4.86
N ASN A 217 15.24 -29.10 4.78
CA ASN A 217 14.95 -30.14 5.77
C ASN A 217 15.89 -31.32 5.55
#